data_AF-A0A1Y0I909-F1
#
_entry.id   AF-A0A1Y0I909-F1
#
_cell.length_a   1.000
_cell.length_b   1.000
_cell.length_c   1.000
_cell.angle_alpha   90.00
_cell.angle_beta   90.00
_cell.angle_gamma   90.00
#
_symmetry.space_group_name_H-M   'P 1'
#
loop_
_entity.id
_entity.type
_entity.pdbx_description
1 polymer ?
#
loop_
_entity_poly.entity_id
_entity_poly.type
_entity_poly.pdbx_seq_one_letter_code
_entity_poly.pdbx_strand_id
1 'polypeptide(L)'
;MPKPRKVQISLDATPYYHCISRCVRRSFLCGVDQYSGKSYEHRRQWIEDRLILLARTFAIDVCAFAVMSNHTHTVLRINQTKAESWSTKEVVERWHRIYAGTTVSKRCLSGDTLLECELHHLHSLAQRWRARLQDISWFM
;
A
#
# COMPACT_ATOMS: atom_id res chain seq x y z
N MET A 1 -8.42 -27.44 -3.71
CA MET A 1 -9.29 -26.25 -3.85
C MET A 1 -8.46 -24.98 -3.71
N PRO A 2 -8.73 -23.91 -4.47
CA PRO A 2 -8.07 -22.62 -4.28
C PRO A 2 -8.42 -22.06 -2.90
N LYS A 3 -7.41 -21.56 -2.17
CA LYS A 3 -7.59 -20.95 -0.85
C LYS A 3 -7.86 -19.43 -0.99
N PRO A 4 -8.64 -18.82 -0.08
CA PRO A 4 -8.80 -17.37 -0.04
C PRO A 4 -7.45 -16.65 0.10
N ARG A 5 -7.26 -15.49 -0.56
CA ARG A 5 -5.98 -14.74 -0.53
C ARG A 5 -5.50 -14.42 0.89
N LYS A 6 -6.42 -14.15 1.82
CA LYS A 6 -6.10 -13.88 3.23
C LYS A 6 -5.40 -15.04 3.97
N VAL A 7 -5.45 -16.26 3.43
CA VAL A 7 -4.78 -17.44 4.01
C VAL A 7 -3.60 -17.92 3.14
N GLN A 8 -3.22 -17.16 2.10
CA GLN A 8 -2.07 -17.46 1.24
C GLN A 8 -0.79 -16.79 1.73
N ILE A 9 -0.89 -15.82 2.62
CA ILE A 9 0.26 -15.11 3.20
C ILE A 9 0.68 -15.82 4.49
N SER A 10 1.94 -16.25 4.57
CA SER A 10 2.57 -16.84 5.74
C SER A 10 4.00 -16.31 5.86
N LEU A 11 4.20 -15.41 6.82
CA LEU A 11 5.50 -14.78 7.05
C LEU A 11 6.53 -15.74 7.65
N ASP A 12 6.07 -16.80 8.32
CA ASP A 12 6.92 -17.90 8.79
C ASP A 12 7.56 -18.68 7.63
N ALA A 13 6.86 -18.78 6.50
CA ALA A 13 7.34 -19.49 5.32
C ALA A 13 8.19 -18.57 4.41
N THR A 14 7.72 -17.36 4.13
CA THR A 14 8.46 -16.38 3.32
C THR A 14 7.90 -14.97 3.48
N PRO A 15 8.76 -13.93 3.48
CA PRO A 15 8.31 -12.55 3.37
C PRO A 15 8.07 -12.11 1.91
N TYR A 16 8.41 -12.92 0.92
CA TYR A 16 8.35 -12.58 -0.51
C TYR A 16 7.10 -13.11 -1.20
N TYR A 17 6.44 -12.25 -1.99
CA TYR A 17 5.21 -12.56 -2.70
C TYR A 17 5.19 -11.97 -4.11
N HIS A 18 4.78 -12.77 -5.08
CA HIS A 18 4.47 -12.30 -6.44
C HIS A 18 2.99 -12.02 -6.56
N CYS A 19 2.64 -10.75 -6.73
CA CYS A 19 1.26 -10.30 -6.89
C CYS A 19 0.99 -9.93 -8.35
N ILE A 20 -0.23 -10.24 -8.79
CA ILE A 20 -0.70 -9.96 -10.14
C ILE A 20 -2.08 -9.32 -10.04
N SER A 21 -2.24 -8.14 -10.64
CA SER A 21 -3.54 -7.48 -10.79
C SER A 21 -3.87 -7.37 -12.27
N ARG A 22 -5.02 -7.90 -12.69
CA ARG A 22 -5.41 -7.98 -14.09
C ARG A 22 -6.76 -7.30 -14.32
N CYS A 23 -6.82 -6.47 -15.35
CA CYS A 23 -8.07 -5.95 -15.88
C CYS A 23 -8.82 -7.02 -16.66
N VAL A 24 -10.14 -7.05 -16.50
CA VAL A 24 -11.05 -7.94 -17.24
C VAL A 24 -11.89 -7.14 -18.22
N ARG A 25 -12.66 -7.84 -19.08
CA ARG A 25 -13.67 -7.23 -19.98
C ARG A 25 -13.09 -6.13 -20.89
N ARG A 26 -11.89 -6.35 -21.44
CA ARG A 26 -11.18 -5.39 -22.33
C ARG A 26 -10.92 -4.01 -21.69
N SER A 27 -10.90 -3.93 -20.36
CA SER A 27 -10.35 -2.75 -19.71
C SER A 27 -8.83 -2.77 -19.84
N PHE A 28 -8.25 -1.63 -20.21
CA PHE A 28 -6.82 -1.43 -20.33
C PHE A 28 -6.31 -0.59 -19.15
N LEU A 29 -5.26 -1.07 -18.50
CA LEU A 29 -4.48 -0.28 -17.54
C LEU A 29 -3.77 0.86 -18.28
N CYS A 30 -3.10 0.51 -19.37
CA CYS A 30 -2.37 1.40 -20.28
C CYS A 30 -2.31 0.76 -21.69
N GLY A 31 -1.54 1.32 -22.62
CA GLY A 31 -1.52 0.87 -24.01
C GLY A 31 -2.61 1.47 -24.87
N VAL A 32 -2.66 1.05 -26.13
CA VAL A 32 -3.64 1.48 -27.12
C VAL A 32 -4.74 0.42 -27.22
N ASP A 33 -5.99 0.84 -27.05
CA ASP A 33 -7.13 -0.02 -27.37
C ASP A 33 -7.23 -0.15 -28.89
N GLN A 34 -6.97 -1.35 -29.41
CA GLN A 34 -7.00 -1.62 -30.84
C GLN A 34 -8.40 -1.50 -31.46
N TYR A 35 -9.47 -1.58 -30.66
CA TYR A 35 -10.84 -1.45 -31.18
C TYR A 35 -11.26 0.01 -31.36
N SER A 36 -11.06 0.85 -30.34
CA SER A 36 -11.41 2.28 -30.40
C SER A 36 -10.30 3.19 -30.91
N GLY A 37 -9.06 2.69 -31.02
CA GLY A 37 -7.86 3.48 -31.31
C GLY A 37 -7.40 4.38 -30.15
N LYS A 38 -8.09 4.37 -29.01
CA LYS A 38 -7.81 5.26 -27.88
C LYS A 38 -6.54 4.82 -27.14
N SER A 39 -5.63 5.77 -26.92
CA SER A 39 -4.42 5.55 -26.13
C SER A 39 -4.65 5.85 -24.64
N TYR A 40 -4.25 4.90 -23.81
CA TYR A 40 -4.19 5.00 -22.35
C TYR A 40 -2.75 4.93 -21.83
N GLU A 41 -1.75 5.07 -22.71
CA GLU A 41 -0.34 4.84 -22.37
C GLU A 41 0.16 5.76 -21.25
N HIS A 42 -0.36 6.98 -21.15
CA HIS A 42 -0.07 7.93 -20.07
C HIS A 42 -0.28 7.36 -18.66
N ARG A 43 -1.18 6.39 -18.50
CA ARG A 43 -1.47 5.75 -17.21
C ARG A 43 -0.35 4.84 -16.73
N ARG A 44 0.53 4.36 -17.62
CA ARG A 44 1.67 3.53 -17.22
C ARG A 44 2.52 4.26 -16.20
N GLN A 45 2.92 5.49 -16.51
CA GLN A 45 3.71 6.32 -15.60
C GLN A 45 2.97 6.55 -14.28
N TRP A 46 1.66 6.80 -14.31
CA TRP A 46 0.87 6.98 -13.08
C TRP A 46 0.88 5.75 -12.19
N ILE A 47 0.84 4.55 -12.77
CA ILE A 47 0.92 3.29 -12.04
C ILE A 47 2.32 3.12 -11.43
N GLU A 48 3.37 3.41 -12.19
CA GLU A 48 4.75 3.34 -11.71
C GLU A 48 5.01 4.33 -10.57
N ASP A 49 4.60 5.58 -10.73
CA ASP A 49 4.70 6.63 -9.70
C ASP A 49 3.94 6.23 -8.44
N ARG A 50 2.75 5.62 -8.61
CA ARG A 50 1.96 5.11 -7.49
C ARG A 50 2.66 3.98 -6.75
N LEU A 51 3.26 3.02 -7.46
CA LEU A 51 4.05 1.95 -6.84
C LEU A 51 5.25 2.49 -6.06
N ILE A 52 5.95 3.50 -6.61
CA ILE A 52 7.07 4.16 -5.94
C ILE A 52 6.61 4.89 -4.67
N LEU A 53 5.49 5.61 -4.73
CA LEU A 53 4.89 6.27 -3.57
C LEU A 53 4.53 5.27 -2.47
N LEU A 54 3.90 4.16 -2.86
CA LEU A 54 3.52 3.08 -1.95
C LEU A 54 4.75 2.45 -1.30
N ALA A 55 5.79 2.11 -2.07
CA ALA A 55 7.03 1.52 -1.57
C ALA A 55 7.76 2.40 -0.54
N ARG A 56 7.72 3.74 -0.73
CA ARG A 56 8.29 4.70 0.22
C ARG A 56 7.48 4.83 1.51
N THR A 57 6.19 4.54 1.44
CA THR A 57 5.22 4.76 2.53
C THR A 57 5.03 3.52 3.39
N PHE A 58 4.81 2.37 2.75
CA PHE A 58 4.56 1.08 3.38
C PHE A 58 5.85 0.42 3.88
N ALA A 59 5.70 -0.55 4.78
CA ALA A 59 6.73 -1.49 5.20
C ALA A 59 6.78 -2.69 4.24
N ILE A 60 6.65 -2.42 2.95
CA ILE A 60 6.68 -3.39 1.87
C ILE A 60 7.68 -2.89 0.85
N ASP A 61 8.72 -3.68 0.63
CA ASP A 61 9.74 -3.38 -0.35
C ASP A 61 9.26 -3.93 -1.72
N VAL A 62 9.33 -3.10 -2.76
CA VAL A 62 9.07 -3.54 -4.14
C VAL A 62 10.39 -4.02 -4.75
N CYS A 63 10.56 -5.33 -4.86
CA CYS A 63 11.79 -5.94 -5.38
C CYS A 63 11.85 -5.85 -6.91
N ALA A 64 10.71 -6.01 -7.58
CA ALA A 64 10.58 -5.87 -9.02
C ALA A 64 9.12 -5.56 -9.37
N PHE A 65 8.89 -4.89 -10.50
CA PHE A 65 7.55 -4.73 -11.05
C PHE A 65 7.57 -4.68 -12.58
N ALA A 66 6.43 -4.99 -13.19
CA ALA A 66 6.17 -4.78 -14.61
C ALA A 66 4.73 -4.29 -14.78
N VAL A 67 4.55 -3.22 -15.56
CA VAL A 67 3.24 -2.70 -15.95
C VAL A 67 2.99 -3.09 -17.40
N MET A 68 1.96 -3.89 -17.64
CA MET A 68 1.52 -4.27 -18.99
C MET A 68 0.18 -3.60 -19.30
N SER A 69 -0.23 -3.63 -20.56
CA SER A 69 -1.46 -2.95 -21.02
C SER A 69 -2.72 -3.40 -20.28
N ASN A 70 -2.78 -4.64 -19.80
CA ASN A 70 -3.96 -5.21 -19.14
C ASN A 70 -3.70 -5.84 -17.76
N HIS A 71 -2.46 -5.84 -17.27
CA HIS A 71 -2.14 -6.32 -15.92
C HIS A 71 -0.83 -5.78 -15.39
N THR A 72 -0.63 -5.88 -14.07
CA THR A 72 0.65 -5.63 -13.41
C THR A 72 1.20 -6.91 -12.79
N HIS A 73 2.52 -6.99 -12.72
CA HIS A 73 3.25 -7.92 -11.88
C HIS A 73 4.04 -7.13 -10.85
N THR A 74 3.96 -7.50 -9.58
CA THR A 74 4.75 -6.88 -8.50
C THR A 74 5.35 -7.96 -7.62
N VAL A 75 6.66 -7.93 -7.43
CA VAL A 75 7.37 -8.79 -6.47
C VAL A 75 7.59 -7.95 -5.22
N LEU A 76 6.95 -8.37 -4.13
CA LEU A 76 6.89 -7.65 -2.88
C LEU A 76 7.61 -8.42 -1.78
N ARG A 77 8.22 -7.70 -0.85
CA ARG A 77 8.76 -8.24 0.40
C ARG A 77 8.15 -7.49 1.58
N ILE A 78 7.44 -8.20 2.46
CA ILE A 78 6.94 -7.64 3.72
C ILE A 78 8.12 -7.47 4.68
N ASN A 79 8.33 -6.26 5.19
CA ASN A 79 9.44 -5.90 6.06
C ASN A 79 8.94 -5.58 7.47
N GLN A 80 8.68 -6.61 8.27
CA GLN A 80 8.13 -6.49 9.63
C GLN A 80 9.04 -5.66 10.54
N THR A 81 10.35 -5.90 10.49
CA THR A 81 11.34 -5.16 11.28
C THR A 81 11.27 -3.65 11.03
N LYS A 82 11.08 -3.23 9.77
CA LYS A 82 10.89 -1.82 9.42
C LYS A 82 9.59 -1.27 9.97
N ALA A 83 8.50 -2.04 9.95
CA ALA A 83 7.22 -1.61 10.52
C ALA A 83 7.31 -1.44 12.05
N GLU A 84 7.96 -2.38 12.72
CA GLU A 84 8.16 -2.43 14.18
C GLU A 84 9.08 -1.33 14.68
N SER A 85 10.08 -0.93 13.88
CA SER A 85 10.98 0.16 14.26
C SER A 85 10.32 1.54 14.29
N TRP A 86 9.14 1.70 13.68
CA TRP A 86 8.49 3.01 13.58
C TRP A 86 7.83 3.43 14.88
N SER A 87 8.04 4.70 15.25
CA SER A 87 7.27 5.33 16.33
C SER A 87 5.79 5.52 15.95
N THR A 88 4.93 5.76 16.94
CA THR A 88 3.51 6.13 16.72
C THR A 88 3.39 7.32 15.76
N LYS A 89 4.23 8.34 15.95
CA LYS A 89 4.24 9.54 15.09
C LYS A 89 4.62 9.19 13.65
N GLU A 90 5.66 8.39 13.45
CA GLU A 90 6.08 7.96 12.10
C GLU A 90 5.00 7.14 11.38
N VAL A 91 4.29 6.27 12.10
CA VAL A 91 3.16 5.51 11.53
C VAL A 91 2.05 6.47 11.07
N VAL A 92 1.73 7.47 11.89
CA VAL A 92 0.74 8.50 11.56
C VAL A 92 1.19 9.29 10.32
N GLU A 93 2.43 9.78 10.29
CA GLU A 93 3.00 10.50 9.15
C GLU A 93 2.93 9.68 7.86
N ARG A 94 3.34 8.41 7.91
CA ARG A 94 3.27 7.49 6.77
C ARG A 94 1.84 7.27 6.32
N TRP A 95 0.91 7.03 7.24
CA TRP A 95 -0.50 6.87 6.91
C TRP A 95 -1.06 8.11 6.17
N HIS A 96 -0.71 9.31 6.64
CA HIS A 96 -1.13 10.59 6.03
C HIS A 96 -0.55 10.86 4.64
N ARG A 97 0.51 10.15 4.20
CA ARG A 97 1.01 10.27 2.82
C ARG A 97 0.03 9.74 1.78
N ILE A 98 -0.89 8.86 2.19
CA ILE A 98 -1.79 8.16 1.27
C ILE A 98 -3.26 8.31 1.65
N TYR A 99 -3.57 8.43 2.95
CA TYR A 99 -4.93 8.49 3.46
C TYR A 99 -5.13 9.75 4.29
N ALA A 100 -6.36 10.26 4.37
CA ALA A 100 -6.65 11.51 5.06
C ALA A 100 -6.52 11.45 6.62
N GLY A 101 -6.43 10.25 7.20
CA GLY A 101 -6.38 10.03 8.66
C GLY A 101 -7.63 10.50 9.41
N THR A 102 -7.48 10.81 10.70
CA THR A 102 -8.53 11.31 11.62
C THR A 102 -8.19 12.68 12.20
N THR A 103 -9.16 13.37 12.79
CA THR A 103 -8.94 14.66 13.47
C THR A 103 -7.82 14.59 14.51
N VAL A 104 -7.86 13.60 15.41
CA VAL A 104 -6.82 13.41 16.45
C VAL A 104 -5.43 13.21 15.83
N SER A 105 -5.34 12.45 14.74
CA SER A 105 -4.05 12.22 14.07
C SER A 105 -3.51 13.46 13.34
N LYS A 106 -4.37 14.34 12.82
CA LYS A 106 -3.96 15.62 12.23
C LYS A 106 -3.43 16.57 13.30
N ARG A 107 -4.16 16.68 14.42
CA ARG A 107 -3.73 17.44 15.60
C ARG A 107 -2.38 16.96 16.13
N CYS A 108 -2.16 15.64 16.18
CA CYS A 108 -0.86 15.06 16.53
C CYS A 108 0.28 15.55 15.62
N LEU A 109 0.05 15.65 14.30
CA LEU A 109 1.07 16.12 13.36
C LEU A 109 1.30 17.63 13.43
N SER A 110 0.26 18.40 13.75
CA SER A 110 0.37 19.85 13.99
C SER A 110 1.10 20.22 15.28
N GLY A 111 1.35 19.26 16.17
CA GLY A 111 2.00 19.51 17.47
C GLY A 111 1.05 19.99 18.56
N ASP A 112 -0.27 19.85 18.37
CA ASP A 112 -1.26 20.18 19.38
C ASP A 112 -1.08 19.31 20.63
N THR A 113 -1.36 19.88 21.81
CA THR A 113 -1.50 19.10 23.04
C THR A 113 -2.75 18.22 22.94
N LEU A 114 -2.54 16.91 22.96
CA LEU A 114 -3.61 15.91 22.99
C LEU A 114 -3.94 15.54 24.43
N LEU A 115 -5.22 15.33 24.71
CA LEU A 115 -5.66 14.77 25.99
C LEU A 115 -5.20 13.31 26.12
N GLU A 116 -5.14 12.79 27.35
CA GLU A 116 -4.71 11.41 27.60
C GLU A 116 -5.57 10.37 26.85
N CYS A 117 -6.89 10.57 26.81
CA CYS A 117 -7.81 9.70 26.06
C CYS A 117 -7.56 9.77 24.55
N GLU A 118 -7.18 10.95 24.02
CA GLU A 118 -6.84 11.14 22.61
C GLU A 118 -5.51 10.47 22.27
N LEU A 119 -4.52 10.53 23.17
CA LEU A 119 -3.25 9.82 23.03
C LEU A 119 -3.46 8.31 23.00
N HIS A 120 -4.28 7.78 23.91
CA HIS A 120 -4.61 6.35 23.92
C HIS A 120 -5.33 5.93 22.63
N HIS A 121 -6.30 6.74 22.17
CA HIS A 121 -6.99 6.51 20.91
C HIS A 121 -6.04 6.55 19.71
N LEU A 122 -5.12 7.51 19.67
CA LEU A 122 -4.11 7.65 18.63
C LEU A 122 -3.17 6.45 18.61
N HIS A 123 -2.72 5.96 19.76
CA HIS A 123 -1.88 4.77 19.85
C HIS A 123 -2.61 3.54 19.28
N SER A 124 -3.88 3.33 19.64
CA SER A 124 -4.71 2.25 19.07
C SER A 124 -4.90 2.38 17.55
N LEU A 125 -5.10 3.60 17.04
CA LEU A 125 -5.13 3.88 15.60
C LEU A 125 -3.79 3.53 14.93
N ALA A 126 -2.68 3.98 15.50
CA ALA A 126 -1.36 3.74 14.96
C ALA A 126 -1.01 2.24 14.93
N GLN A 127 -1.37 1.46 15.95
CA GLN A 127 -1.17 0.01 15.90
C GLN A 127 -1.93 -0.64 14.74
N ARG A 128 -3.20 -0.25 14.53
CA ARG A 128 -3.98 -0.72 13.38
C ARG A 128 -3.39 -0.27 12.04
N TRP A 129 -2.92 0.97 11.95
CA TRP A 129 -2.30 1.48 10.72
C TRP A 129 -0.95 0.83 10.44
N ARG A 130 -0.13 0.54 11.45
CA ARG A 130 1.12 -0.22 11.30
C ARG A 130 0.83 -1.60 10.72
N ALA A 131 -0.19 -2.30 11.22
CA ALA A 131 -0.60 -3.60 10.66
C ALA A 131 -1.05 -3.48 9.19
N ARG A 132 -1.75 -2.41 8.82
CA ARG A 132 -2.17 -2.17 7.43
C ARG A 132 -1.02 -1.76 6.51
N LEU A 133 -0.05 -0.98 7.01
CA LEU A 133 1.12 -0.53 6.25
C LEU A 133 2.12 -1.66 5.95
N GLN A 134 1.92 -2.86 6.49
CA GLN A 134 2.67 -4.07 6.14
C GLN A 134 1.79 -5.14 5.47
N ASP A 135 0.51 -4.82 5.18
CA ASP A 135 -0.44 -5.75 4.58
C ASP A 135 -0.45 -5.62 3.04
N ILE A 136 -0.22 -6.73 2.34
CA ILE A 136 -0.19 -6.77 0.87
C ILE A 136 -1.54 -6.37 0.26
N SER A 137 -2.66 -6.69 0.90
CA SER A 137 -4.00 -6.33 0.39
C SER A 137 -4.30 -4.85 0.54
N TRP A 138 -3.68 -4.17 1.51
CA TRP A 138 -3.72 -2.70 1.60
C TRP A 138 -2.76 -2.01 0.64
N PHE A 139 -1.66 -2.69 0.29
CA PHE A 139 -0.69 -2.19 -0.68
C PHE A 139 -1.20 -2.27 -2.13
N MET A 140 -1.82 -3.40 -2.49
CA MET A 140 -2.29 -3.72 -3.86
C MET A 140 -3.72 -3.22 -4.10
#